data_AF-A0A1Y1YAZ1-F1
#
_entry.id   AF-A0A1Y1YAZ1-F1
#
_cell.length_a   1.000
_cell.length_b   1.000
_cell.length_c   1.000
_cell.angle_alpha   90.00
_cell.angle_beta   90.00
_cell.angle_gamma   90.00
#
_symmetry.space_group_name_H-M   'P 1'
#
loop_
_entity.id
_entity.type
_entity.pdbx_description
1 polymer ?
#
loop_
_entity_poly.entity_id
_entity_poly.type
_entity_poly.pdbx_seq_one_letter_code
_entity_poly.pdbx_strand_id
1 'polypeptide(L)'
;MQVLDIDVGETIRAMDQQYGTQFEIWIRNEANIDCVVFYLRKFIVEFEDSNSGAITRAIRWIVQEWSVQKSAELLIKLFYHWGVGHPKFVSLVSELSHDWRMPLVVDLVATLVVGESSSNTAGFIQHFTSAWEPFMVIQLCRNIATRLRWNDRYCLQFLLRYATLTYPEGPTQRVVLSQIRNQFETRSCMLHHGYKTGPVDFTMTMLEVMVRDSKMYRNSHPKYATLPCVGTPSKQSNMARPLLHDTNLTIEEAHPAPRASAYLEKLSGPPSTNPNDGIILGLPIVDE
;
A
#
# COMPACT_ATOMS: atom_id res chain seq x y z
N MET A 1 -26.04 -11.01 15.73
CA MET A 1 -26.26 -11.45 14.34
C MET A 1 -24.96 -12.12 13.89
N GLN A 2 -24.93 -13.46 13.81
CA GLN A 2 -23.75 -14.18 13.36
C GLN A 2 -23.63 -13.97 11.84
N VAL A 3 -22.59 -13.27 11.41
CA VAL A 3 -22.24 -13.21 9.99
C VAL A 3 -21.74 -14.61 9.64
N LEU A 4 -22.51 -15.36 8.85
CA LEU A 4 -22.03 -16.61 8.28
C LEU A 4 -20.77 -16.27 7.48
N ASP A 5 -19.64 -16.86 7.89
CA ASP A 5 -18.39 -16.71 7.16
C ASP A 5 -18.47 -17.63 5.94
N ILE A 6 -18.99 -17.08 4.85
CA ILE A 6 -19.08 -17.79 3.59
C ILE A 6 -17.66 -17.89 3.03
N ASP A 7 -17.16 -19.12 2.90
CA ASP A 7 -15.91 -19.39 2.19
C ASP A 7 -16.14 -19.17 0.69
N VAL A 8 -15.59 -18.07 0.17
CA VAL A 8 -15.66 -17.68 -1.23
C VAL A 8 -15.05 -18.76 -2.13
N GLY A 9 -13.95 -19.39 -1.69
CA GLY A 9 -13.26 -20.41 -2.45
C GLY A 9 -14.04 -21.73 -2.51
N GLU A 10 -14.64 -22.15 -1.40
CA GLU A 10 -15.50 -23.34 -1.40
C GLU A 10 -16.72 -23.14 -2.31
N THR A 11 -17.34 -21.95 -2.27
CA THR A 11 -18.49 -21.63 -3.11
C THR A 11 -18.13 -21.67 -4.60
N ILE A 12 -17.00 -21.08 -4.99
CA ILE A 12 -16.57 -21.06 -6.40
C ILE A 12 -16.15 -22.46 -6.88
N ARG A 13 -15.49 -23.25 -6.04
CA ARG A 13 -15.16 -24.65 -6.37
C ARG A 13 -16.41 -25.50 -6.56
N ALA A 14 -17.42 -25.33 -5.72
CA ALA A 14 -18.70 -26.02 -5.87
C ALA A 14 -19.37 -25.64 -7.21
N MET A 15 -19.33 -24.37 -7.60
CA MET A 15 -19.81 -23.92 -8.91
C MET A 15 -19.01 -24.55 -10.05
N ASP A 16 -17.68 -24.56 -9.95
CA ASP A 16 -16.82 -25.18 -10.97
C ASP A 16 -17.11 -26.66 -11.16
N GLN A 17 -17.30 -27.39 -10.07
CA GLN A 17 -17.68 -28.80 -10.11
C GLN A 17 -19.08 -29.00 -10.72
N GLN A 18 -20.05 -28.17 -10.35
CA GLN A 18 -21.43 -28.30 -10.80
C GLN A 18 -21.58 -28.03 -12.30
N TYR A 19 -20.84 -27.05 -12.82
CA TYR A 19 -20.97 -26.60 -14.21
C TYR A 19 -19.83 -27.05 -15.13
N GLY A 20 -18.83 -27.76 -14.61
CA GLY A 20 -17.67 -28.18 -15.38
C GLY A 20 -16.80 -27.02 -15.86
N THR A 21 -16.68 -25.97 -15.04
CA THR A 21 -15.95 -24.74 -15.35
C THR A 21 -14.62 -24.67 -14.58
N GLN A 22 -13.85 -23.61 -14.84
CA GLN A 22 -12.57 -23.34 -14.17
C GLN A 22 -12.50 -21.88 -13.70
N PHE A 23 -13.59 -21.37 -13.15
CA PHE A 23 -13.67 -19.99 -12.66
C PHE A 23 -12.67 -19.71 -11.54
N GLU A 24 -12.41 -20.64 -10.63
CA GLU A 24 -11.41 -20.44 -9.57
C GLU A 24 -10.04 -20.09 -10.18
N ILE A 25 -9.57 -20.92 -11.11
CA ILE A 25 -8.27 -20.76 -11.78
C ILE A 25 -8.28 -19.48 -12.61
N TRP A 26 -9.36 -19.23 -13.35
CA TRP A 26 -9.45 -18.08 -14.24
C TRP A 26 -9.47 -16.75 -13.48
N ILE A 27 -10.25 -16.64 -12.40
CA ILE A 27 -10.37 -15.43 -11.59
C ILE A 27 -9.05 -15.15 -10.84
N ARG A 28 -8.38 -16.19 -10.33
CA ARG A 28 -7.12 -16.06 -9.60
C ARG A 28 -5.89 -15.94 -10.51
N ASN A 29 -6.05 -15.90 -11.82
CA ASN A 29 -4.93 -15.64 -12.73
C ASN A 29 -4.67 -14.14 -12.87
N GLU A 30 -3.51 -13.67 -12.40
CA GLU A 30 -3.06 -12.27 -12.49
C GLU A 30 -3.09 -11.70 -13.91
N ALA A 31 -2.95 -12.53 -14.95
CA ALA A 31 -3.03 -12.10 -16.34
C ALA A 31 -4.43 -11.63 -16.75
N ASN A 32 -5.47 -12.05 -16.02
CA ASN A 32 -6.86 -11.70 -16.29
C ASN A 32 -7.34 -10.46 -15.52
N ILE A 33 -6.42 -9.70 -14.92
CA ILE A 33 -6.73 -8.55 -14.05
C ILE A 33 -7.72 -7.55 -14.68
N ASP A 34 -7.59 -7.22 -15.96
CA ASP A 34 -8.47 -6.26 -16.64
C ASP A 34 -9.92 -6.77 -16.74
N CYS A 35 -10.08 -8.05 -17.06
CA CYS A 35 -11.40 -8.69 -17.11
C CYS A 35 -12.00 -8.77 -15.71
N VAL A 36 -11.22 -9.18 -14.71
CA VAL A 36 -11.65 -9.25 -13.31
C VAL A 36 -12.09 -7.86 -12.82
N VAL A 37 -11.30 -6.81 -13.10
CA VAL A 37 -11.65 -5.42 -12.79
C VAL A 37 -12.98 -5.02 -13.43
N PHE A 38 -13.16 -5.31 -14.72
CA PHE A 38 -14.36 -4.94 -15.45
C PHE A 38 -15.63 -5.50 -14.79
N TYR A 39 -15.62 -6.80 -14.44
CA TYR A 39 -16.77 -7.43 -13.79
C TYR A 39 -16.95 -6.99 -12.33
N LEU A 40 -15.87 -6.88 -11.56
CA LEU A 40 -15.94 -6.49 -10.15
C LEU A 40 -16.41 -5.06 -9.94
N ARG A 41 -16.09 -4.13 -10.85
CA ARG A 41 -16.54 -2.74 -10.75
C ARG A 41 -18.06 -2.64 -10.61
N LYS A 42 -18.80 -3.42 -11.40
CA LYS A 42 -20.27 -3.44 -11.34
C LYS A 42 -20.75 -3.84 -9.95
N PHE A 43 -20.20 -4.92 -9.40
CA PHE A 43 -20.56 -5.40 -8.07
C PHE A 43 -20.14 -4.45 -6.96
N ILE A 44 -18.96 -3.84 -7.04
CA ILE A 44 -18.50 -2.88 -6.03
C ILE A 44 -19.49 -1.71 -5.95
N VAL A 45 -19.89 -1.13 -7.08
CA VAL A 45 -20.87 -0.03 -7.09
C VAL A 45 -22.22 -0.46 -6.49
N GLU A 46 -22.67 -1.68 -6.73
CA GLU A 46 -23.93 -2.21 -6.20
C GLU A 46 -23.88 -2.54 -4.70
N PHE A 47 -22.71 -2.96 -4.19
CA PHE A 47 -22.56 -3.51 -2.83
C PHE A 47 -21.74 -2.64 -1.87
N GLU A 48 -21.12 -1.54 -2.32
CA GLU A 48 -20.19 -0.74 -1.52
C GLU A 48 -20.77 -0.30 -0.17
N ASP A 49 -22.00 0.23 -0.18
CA ASP A 49 -22.61 0.80 1.03
C ASP A 49 -23.27 -0.26 1.92
N SER A 50 -23.64 -1.42 1.35
CA SER A 50 -24.38 -2.45 2.07
C SER A 50 -23.48 -3.54 2.66
N ASN A 51 -22.34 -3.85 2.04
CA ASN A 51 -21.54 -5.02 2.41
C ASN A 51 -20.05 -4.90 2.06
N SER A 52 -19.39 -3.86 2.58
CA SER A 52 -17.95 -3.64 2.40
C SER A 52 -17.09 -4.83 2.84
N GLY A 53 -17.48 -5.53 3.90
CA GLY A 53 -16.76 -6.72 4.40
C GLY A 53 -16.80 -7.91 3.43
N ALA A 54 -17.89 -8.11 2.69
CA ALA A 54 -17.91 -9.14 1.64
C ALA A 54 -17.00 -8.77 0.46
N ILE A 55 -16.95 -7.49 0.07
CA ILE A 55 -16.03 -7.00 -0.96
C ILE A 55 -14.59 -7.23 -0.53
N THR A 56 -14.21 -6.88 0.70
CA THR A 56 -12.84 -7.13 1.19
C THR A 56 -12.49 -8.62 1.17
N ARG A 57 -13.40 -9.50 1.64
CA ARG A 57 -13.17 -10.95 1.62
C ARG A 57 -13.02 -11.50 0.20
N ALA A 58 -13.87 -11.07 -0.72
CA ALA A 58 -13.77 -11.46 -2.12
C ALA A 58 -12.45 -11.02 -2.73
N ILE A 59 -12.04 -9.76 -2.52
CA ILE A 59 -10.75 -9.26 -3.03
C ILE A 59 -9.59 -10.02 -2.38
N ARG A 60 -9.64 -10.26 -1.06
CA ARG A 60 -8.60 -11.03 -0.34
C ARG A 60 -8.43 -12.41 -0.96
N TRP A 61 -9.53 -13.08 -1.28
CA TRP A 61 -9.52 -14.39 -1.93
C TRP A 61 -8.95 -14.31 -3.36
N ILE A 62 -9.34 -13.30 -4.15
CA ILE A 62 -8.84 -13.10 -5.52
C ILE A 62 -7.33 -12.89 -5.54
N VAL A 63 -6.82 -11.99 -4.70
CA VAL A 63 -5.38 -11.63 -4.66
C VAL A 63 -4.54 -12.62 -3.85
N GLN A 64 -5.15 -13.69 -3.33
CA GLN A 64 -4.39 -14.72 -2.62
C GLN A 64 -3.34 -15.31 -3.57
N GLU A 65 -2.09 -15.33 -3.12
CA GLU A 65 -0.90 -15.75 -3.90
C GLU A 65 -0.51 -14.80 -5.05
N TRP A 66 -1.19 -13.66 -5.21
CA TRP A 66 -0.79 -12.69 -6.21
C TRP A 66 0.50 -11.97 -5.85
N SER A 67 1.24 -11.53 -6.87
CA SER A 67 2.31 -10.56 -6.67
C SER A 67 1.76 -9.26 -6.04
N VAL A 68 2.59 -8.60 -5.22
CA VAL A 68 2.23 -7.34 -4.57
C VAL A 68 1.91 -6.27 -5.62
N GLN A 69 2.64 -6.27 -6.74
CA GLN A 69 2.45 -5.34 -7.84
C GLN A 69 1.06 -5.50 -8.48
N LYS A 70 0.64 -6.73 -8.80
CA LYS A 70 -0.69 -6.97 -9.38
C LYS A 70 -1.83 -6.78 -8.39
N SER A 71 -1.58 -7.07 -7.12
CA SER A 71 -2.50 -6.73 -6.03
C SER A 71 -2.73 -5.21 -5.95
N ALA A 72 -1.65 -4.42 -5.99
CA ALA A 72 -1.73 -2.96 -6.00
C ALA A 72 -2.43 -2.42 -7.25
N GLU A 73 -2.10 -2.98 -8.44
CA GLU A 73 -2.75 -2.62 -9.70
C GLU A 73 -4.26 -2.86 -9.66
N LEU A 74 -4.70 -3.99 -9.10
CA LEU A 74 -6.12 -4.31 -8.93
C LEU A 74 -6.80 -3.28 -8.02
N LEU A 75 -6.19 -2.97 -6.86
CA LEU A 75 -6.73 -2.02 -5.90
C LEU A 75 -6.85 -0.61 -6.47
N ILE A 76 -5.83 -0.15 -7.20
CA ILE A 76 -5.87 1.16 -7.89
C ILE A 76 -6.99 1.14 -8.93
N LYS A 77 -7.02 0.13 -9.82
CA LYS A 77 -8.05 0.06 -10.86
C LYS A 77 -9.45 0.11 -10.24
N LEU A 78 -9.72 -0.67 -9.20
CA LEU A 78 -11.05 -0.73 -8.60
C LEU A 78 -11.41 0.54 -7.79
N PHE A 79 -10.49 1.05 -6.97
CA PHE A 79 -10.83 1.99 -5.89
C PHE A 79 -10.17 3.36 -5.99
N TYR A 80 -9.39 3.65 -7.04
CA TYR A 80 -8.72 4.97 -7.15
C TYR A 80 -9.70 6.15 -7.19
N HIS A 81 -10.96 5.92 -7.57
CA HIS A 81 -12.02 6.93 -7.53
C HIS A 81 -12.34 7.45 -6.12
N TRP A 82 -12.05 6.68 -5.05
CA TRP A 82 -12.13 7.17 -3.67
C TRP A 82 -10.97 8.11 -3.32
N GLY A 83 -9.83 7.96 -4.00
CA GLY A 83 -8.57 8.61 -3.68
C GLY A 83 -7.75 7.82 -2.65
N VAL A 84 -6.42 7.84 -2.82
CA VAL A 84 -5.49 7.04 -1.99
C VAL A 84 -5.62 7.41 -0.50
N GLY A 85 -5.78 8.69 -0.16
CA GLY A 85 -5.91 9.12 1.23
C GLY A 85 -7.26 8.80 1.90
N HIS A 86 -8.22 8.20 1.19
CA HIS A 86 -9.59 8.04 1.70
C HIS A 86 -9.69 6.91 2.73
N PRO A 87 -10.35 7.10 3.90
CA PRO A 87 -10.41 6.10 4.96
C PRO A 87 -10.97 4.74 4.53
N LYS A 88 -11.99 4.70 3.64
CA LYS A 88 -12.53 3.45 3.10
C LYS A 88 -11.46 2.65 2.33
N PHE A 89 -10.68 3.35 1.49
CA PHE A 89 -9.60 2.71 0.73
C PHE A 89 -8.55 2.17 1.68
N VAL A 90 -8.09 2.99 2.62
CA VAL A 90 -7.05 2.62 3.58
C VAL A 90 -7.47 1.44 4.45
N SER A 91 -8.73 1.39 4.88
CA SER A 91 -9.28 0.26 5.65
C SER A 91 -9.25 -1.04 4.84
N LEU A 92 -9.67 -1.00 3.57
CA LEU A 92 -9.58 -2.15 2.66
C LEU A 92 -8.13 -2.64 2.53
N VAL A 93 -7.18 -1.72 2.28
CA VAL A 93 -5.76 -2.10 2.15
C VAL A 93 -5.23 -2.68 3.45
N SER A 94 -5.55 -2.09 4.60
CA SER A 94 -5.14 -2.58 5.92
C SER A 94 -5.66 -3.99 6.19
N GLU A 95 -6.91 -4.27 5.83
CA GLU A 95 -7.48 -5.61 5.97
C GLU A 95 -6.80 -6.60 5.02
N LEU A 96 -6.53 -6.24 3.77
CA LEU A 96 -5.89 -7.12 2.80
C LEU A 96 -4.46 -7.49 3.19
N SER A 97 -3.71 -6.53 3.75
CA SER A 97 -2.31 -6.73 4.12
C SER A 97 -2.10 -7.13 5.58
N HIS A 98 -3.16 -7.44 6.34
CA HIS A 98 -3.07 -7.72 7.78
C HIS A 98 -2.03 -8.80 8.11
N ASP A 99 -2.02 -9.89 7.33
CA ASP A 99 -1.15 -11.05 7.58
C ASP A 99 0.16 -11.02 6.78
N TRP A 100 0.42 -9.90 6.09
CA TRP A 100 1.58 -9.80 5.21
C TRP A 100 2.85 -9.48 6.01
N ARG A 101 3.98 -10.04 5.56
CA ARG A 101 5.29 -9.68 6.12
C ARG A 101 5.61 -8.23 5.78
N MET A 102 6.30 -7.53 6.68
CA MET A 102 6.65 -6.11 6.53
C MET A 102 7.24 -5.74 5.16
N PRO A 103 8.15 -6.51 4.52
CA PRO A 103 8.64 -6.16 3.19
C PRO A 103 7.53 -6.10 2.12
N LEU A 104 6.55 -7.00 2.16
CA LEU A 104 5.43 -6.98 1.23
C LEU A 104 4.49 -5.79 1.50
N VAL A 105 4.31 -5.43 2.77
CA VAL A 105 3.53 -4.24 3.15
C VAL A 105 4.22 -2.97 2.68
N VAL A 106 5.54 -2.85 2.85
CA VAL A 106 6.33 -1.73 2.31
C VAL A 106 6.16 -1.63 0.80
N ASP A 107 6.27 -2.75 0.08
CA ASP A 107 6.14 -2.77 -1.37
C ASP A 107 4.75 -2.34 -1.83
N LEU A 108 3.71 -2.82 -1.15
CA LEU A 108 2.33 -2.44 -1.41
C LEU A 108 2.11 -0.95 -1.18
N VAL A 109 2.44 -0.46 0.02
CA VAL A 109 2.22 0.94 0.37
C VAL A 109 3.04 1.87 -0.52
N ALA A 110 4.32 1.55 -0.78
CA ALA A 110 5.15 2.34 -1.68
C ALA A 110 4.56 2.40 -3.10
N THR A 111 4.00 1.30 -3.60
CA THR A 111 3.33 1.25 -4.91
C THR A 111 2.04 2.08 -4.92
N LEU A 112 1.27 2.06 -3.83
CA LEU A 112 0.01 2.82 -3.73
C LEU A 112 0.22 4.33 -3.58
N VAL A 113 1.29 4.76 -2.92
CA VAL A 113 1.56 6.19 -2.65
C VAL A 113 2.58 6.79 -3.62
N VAL A 114 3.04 6.05 -4.63
CA VAL A 114 3.99 6.58 -5.63
C VAL A 114 3.33 7.71 -6.42
N GLY A 115 4.01 8.85 -6.48
CA GLY A 115 3.50 10.04 -7.19
C GLY A 115 2.39 10.80 -6.46
N GLU A 116 1.95 10.34 -5.28
CA GLU A 116 1.00 11.07 -4.45
C GLU A 116 1.63 12.30 -3.78
N SER A 117 0.78 13.22 -3.32
CA SER A 117 1.25 14.35 -2.54
C SER A 117 1.65 13.92 -1.12
N SER A 118 2.60 14.64 -0.51
CA SER A 118 3.00 14.39 0.88
C SER A 118 1.82 14.41 1.86
N SER A 119 0.78 15.20 1.54
CA SER A 119 -0.43 15.26 2.34
C SER A 119 -1.29 14.00 2.24
N ASN A 120 -1.48 13.47 1.03
CA ASN A 120 -2.21 12.21 0.80
C ASN A 120 -1.45 11.03 1.39
N THR A 121 -0.12 10.97 1.21
CA THR A 121 0.71 9.93 1.80
C THR A 121 0.66 9.96 3.33
N ALA A 122 0.71 11.14 3.96
CA ALA A 122 0.56 11.27 5.41
C ALA A 122 -0.80 10.79 5.91
N GLY A 123 -1.88 11.14 5.21
CA GLY A 123 -3.24 10.65 5.50
C GLY A 123 -3.35 9.14 5.37
N PHE A 124 -2.86 8.58 4.26
CA PHE A 124 -2.83 7.15 4.02
C PHE A 124 -2.10 6.42 5.15
N ILE A 125 -0.84 6.79 5.44
CA ILE A 125 -0.04 6.10 6.44
C ILE A 125 -0.66 6.23 7.82
N GLN A 126 -1.13 7.41 8.22
CA GLN A 126 -1.73 7.62 9.54
C GLN A 126 -2.94 6.70 9.76
N HIS A 127 -3.83 6.60 8.77
CA HIS A 127 -4.99 5.74 8.85
C HIS A 127 -4.61 4.26 8.82
N PHE A 128 -3.68 3.90 7.93
CA PHE A 128 -3.20 2.52 7.73
C PHE A 128 -2.52 1.98 8.99
N THR A 129 -1.77 2.82 9.70
CA THR A 129 -1.02 2.44 10.90
C THR A 129 -1.71 2.85 12.20
N SER A 130 -3.02 3.14 12.17
CA SER A 130 -3.75 3.69 13.32
C SER A 130 -3.74 2.81 14.58
N ALA A 131 -3.61 1.49 14.39
CA ALA A 131 -3.53 0.48 15.45
C ALA A 131 -2.10 -0.08 15.67
N TRP A 132 -1.09 0.42 14.96
CA TRP A 132 0.25 -0.16 14.96
C TRP A 132 1.13 0.38 16.08
N GLU A 133 2.12 -0.41 16.51
CA GLU A 133 3.17 0.05 17.43
C GLU A 133 4.06 1.13 16.81
N PRO A 134 4.53 2.15 17.59
CA PRO A 134 5.29 3.27 17.05
C PRO A 134 6.46 2.83 16.20
N PHE A 135 7.20 1.85 16.71
CA PHE A 135 8.36 1.27 16.06
C PHE A 135 8.03 0.74 14.65
N MET A 136 6.88 0.08 14.49
CA MET A 136 6.45 -0.46 13.20
C MET A 136 6.10 0.65 12.21
N VAL A 137 5.45 1.73 12.68
CA VAL A 137 5.16 2.92 11.86
C VAL A 137 6.45 3.57 11.37
N ILE A 138 7.42 3.73 12.25
CA ILE A 138 8.73 4.30 11.93
C ILE A 138 9.45 3.43 10.89
N GLN A 139 9.46 2.11 11.09
CA GLN A 139 10.07 1.17 10.13
C GLN A 139 9.39 1.26 8.76
N LEU A 140 8.06 1.29 8.71
CA LEU A 140 7.31 1.44 7.46
C LEU A 140 7.70 2.74 6.74
N CYS A 141 7.62 3.89 7.43
CA CYS A 141 7.98 5.18 6.86
C CYS A 141 9.43 5.24 6.38
N ARG A 142 10.38 4.68 7.14
CA ARG A 142 11.80 4.64 6.76
C ARG A 142 11.99 3.87 5.45
N ASN A 143 11.39 2.69 5.36
CA ASN A 143 11.49 1.83 4.19
C ASN A 143 10.82 2.48 2.97
N ILE A 144 9.65 3.09 3.13
CA ILE A 144 8.96 3.80 2.04
C ILE A 144 9.79 5.01 1.58
N ALA A 145 10.26 5.85 2.50
CA ALA A 145 11.03 7.04 2.16
C ALA A 145 12.33 6.70 1.41
N THR A 146 13.01 5.63 1.84
CA THR A 146 14.21 5.12 1.17
C THR A 146 13.89 4.59 -0.22
N ARG A 147 12.84 3.75 -0.33
CA ARG A 147 12.44 3.12 -1.60
C ARG A 147 11.98 4.14 -2.64
N LEU A 148 11.21 5.14 -2.21
CA LEU A 148 10.71 6.21 -3.06
C LEU A 148 11.69 7.40 -3.19
N ARG A 149 12.87 7.31 -2.56
CA ARG A 149 13.91 8.35 -2.57
C ARG A 149 13.37 9.74 -2.26
N TRP A 150 12.60 9.86 -1.18
CA TRP A 150 12.02 11.15 -0.77
C TRP A 150 13.13 12.19 -0.52
N ASN A 151 12.97 13.37 -1.14
CA ASN A 151 13.84 14.50 -0.87
C ASN A 151 13.44 15.22 0.43
N ASP A 152 14.32 16.08 0.94
CA ASP A 152 14.10 16.79 2.20
C ASP A 152 12.81 17.61 2.22
N ARG A 153 12.46 18.24 1.08
CA ARG A 153 11.23 19.03 0.96
C ARG A 153 10.00 18.14 1.13
N TYR A 154 9.96 16.99 0.47
CA TYR A 154 8.86 16.04 0.57
C TYR A 154 8.76 15.48 2.00
N CYS A 155 9.89 15.06 2.57
CA CYS A 155 9.99 14.57 3.94
C CYS A 155 9.44 15.58 4.96
N LEU A 156 9.86 16.84 4.88
CA LEU A 156 9.39 17.91 5.77
C LEU A 156 7.87 18.09 5.66
N GLN A 157 7.34 18.20 4.44
CA GLN A 157 5.90 18.39 4.23
C GLN A 157 5.09 17.18 4.71
N PHE A 158 5.60 15.97 4.47
CA PHE A 158 5.00 14.74 4.98
C PHE A 158 4.93 14.74 6.50
N LEU A 159 6.04 15.03 7.18
CA LEU A 159 6.11 15.05 8.65
C LEU A 159 5.21 16.11 9.26
N LEU A 160 5.19 17.32 8.70
CA LEU A 160 4.30 18.38 9.15
C LEU A 160 2.84 17.93 9.04
N ARG A 161 2.45 17.35 7.89
CA ARG A 161 1.08 16.86 7.74
C ARG A 161 0.77 15.70 8.67
N TYR A 162 1.68 14.75 8.80
CA TYR A 162 1.51 13.59 9.68
C TYR A 162 1.35 14.04 11.14
N ALA A 163 2.17 15.00 11.61
CA ALA A 163 2.04 15.61 12.92
C ALA A 163 0.64 16.25 13.10
N THR A 164 0.18 17.03 12.13
CA THR A 164 -1.13 17.67 12.19
C THR A 164 -2.27 16.65 12.32
N LEU A 165 -2.18 15.51 11.64
CA LEU A 165 -3.18 14.43 11.73
C LEU A 165 -3.08 13.61 13.02
N THR A 166 -1.93 13.67 13.70
CA THR A 166 -1.61 12.84 14.85
C THR A 166 -1.89 13.54 16.18
N TYR A 167 -1.67 14.86 16.24
CA TYR A 167 -1.90 15.67 17.43
C TYR A 167 -3.18 16.51 17.27
N PRO A 168 -4.04 16.59 18.30
CA PRO A 168 -5.20 17.48 18.27
C PRO A 168 -4.74 18.94 18.14
N GLU A 169 -5.59 19.76 17.51
CA GLU A 169 -5.31 21.18 17.36
C GLU A 169 -5.12 21.84 18.74
N GLY A 170 -3.96 22.49 18.93
CA GLY A 170 -3.63 23.07 20.23
C GLY A 170 -2.18 23.55 20.35
N PRO A 171 -1.77 24.00 21.54
CA PRO A 171 -0.41 24.47 21.80
C PRO A 171 0.65 23.38 21.52
N THR A 172 0.38 22.14 21.94
CA THR A 172 1.28 20.99 21.73
C THR A 172 1.58 20.77 20.25
N GLN A 173 0.55 20.78 19.39
CA GLN A 173 0.73 20.64 17.95
C GLN A 173 1.59 21.77 17.39
N ARG A 174 1.37 23.02 17.80
CA ARG A 174 2.18 24.17 17.34
C ARG A 174 3.65 24.04 17.74
N VAL A 175 3.93 23.59 18.96
CA VAL A 175 5.29 23.36 19.45
C VAL A 175 5.98 22.25 18.66
N VAL A 176 5.30 21.12 18.42
CA VAL A 176 5.85 20.02 17.62
C VAL A 176 6.12 20.48 16.18
N LEU A 177 5.18 21.19 15.55
CA LEU A 177 5.35 21.70 14.19
C LEU A 177 6.50 22.71 14.08
N SER A 178 6.70 23.58 15.08
CA SER A 178 7.82 24.53 15.08
C SER A 178 9.16 23.83 15.29
N GLN A 179 9.23 22.84 16.18
CA GLN A 179 10.41 22.00 16.38
C GLN A 179 10.80 21.29 15.07
N ILE A 180 9.83 20.69 14.38
CA ILE A 180 10.03 20.04 13.08
C ILE A 180 10.66 20.99 12.05
N ARG A 181 10.10 22.20 11.92
CA ARG A 181 10.61 23.20 10.98
C ARG A 181 12.03 23.65 11.33
N ASN A 182 12.24 24.06 12.57
CA ASN A 182 13.53 24.56 13.04
C ASN A 182 14.65 23.53 12.86
N GLN A 183 14.35 22.25 13.10
CA GLN A 183 15.28 21.15 12.91
C GLN A 183 15.67 20.96 11.43
N PHE A 184 14.71 21.02 10.51
CA PHE A 184 14.99 20.94 9.07
C PHE A 184 15.76 22.17 8.53
N GLU A 185 15.44 23.36 9.00
CA GLU A 185 16.10 24.60 8.61
C GLU A 185 17.56 24.62 9.07
N THR A 186 17.81 24.28 10.34
CA THR A 186 19.17 24.18 10.92
C THR A 186 20.04 23.23 10.10
N ARG A 187 19.45 22.14 9.59
CA ARG A 187 20.18 21.16 8.79
C ARG A 187 20.45 21.60 7.37
N SER A 188 19.49 22.26 6.73
CA SER A 188 19.70 22.86 5.40
C SER A 188 20.93 23.79 5.44
N CYS A 189 21.10 24.54 6.53
CA CYS A 189 22.30 25.33 6.77
C CYS A 189 23.57 24.47 6.91
N MET A 190 23.55 23.36 7.64
CA MET A 190 24.73 22.49 7.82
C MET A 190 25.14 21.72 6.55
N LEU A 191 24.19 21.32 5.70
CA LEU A 191 24.49 20.62 4.44
C LEU A 191 25.24 21.53 3.45
N HIS A 192 24.97 22.83 3.45
CA HIS A 192 25.77 23.81 2.71
C HIS A 192 27.24 23.87 3.18
N HIS A 193 27.56 23.36 4.37
CA HIS A 193 28.91 23.33 4.92
C HIS A 193 29.63 21.98 4.73
N GLY A 194 29.13 21.09 3.86
CA GLY A 194 29.86 19.90 3.42
C GLY A 194 29.74 18.65 4.31
N TYR A 195 28.89 18.67 5.34
CA TYR A 195 28.65 17.50 6.19
C TYR A 195 27.72 16.49 5.50
N LYS A 196 28.26 15.34 5.09
CA LYS A 196 27.48 14.24 4.52
C LYS A 196 26.73 13.47 5.63
N THR A 197 25.58 13.97 6.05
CA THR A 197 24.58 13.13 6.74
C THR A 197 23.48 12.79 5.74
N GLY A 198 23.12 11.51 5.61
CA GLY A 198 22.07 11.08 4.70
C GLY A 198 20.72 11.71 5.08
N PRO A 199 19.97 12.32 4.16
CA PRO A 199 18.75 13.06 4.46
C PRO A 199 17.71 12.24 5.26
N VAL A 200 17.61 10.94 4.95
CA VAL A 200 16.62 10.01 5.51
C VAL A 200 16.81 9.71 7.00
N ASP A 201 18.03 9.57 7.50
CA ASP A 201 18.23 9.09 8.89
C ASP A 201 17.71 10.08 9.95
N PHE A 202 17.90 11.38 9.75
CA PHE A 202 17.42 12.41 10.68
C PHE A 202 15.90 12.61 10.63
N THR A 203 15.31 12.58 9.42
CA THR A 203 13.85 12.61 9.23
C THR A 203 13.19 11.47 10.02
N MET A 204 13.84 10.32 10.07
CA MET A 204 13.33 9.15 10.77
C MET A 204 13.53 9.24 12.29
N THR A 205 14.62 9.80 12.78
CA THR A 205 14.75 10.13 14.22
C THR A 205 13.65 11.08 14.68
N MET A 206 13.26 12.05 13.84
CA MET A 206 12.18 12.97 14.21
C MET A 206 10.80 12.29 14.18
N LEU A 207 10.56 11.41 13.21
CA LEU A 207 9.38 10.55 13.22
C LEU A 207 9.36 9.64 14.46
N GLU A 208 10.52 9.12 14.89
CA GLU A 208 10.64 8.32 16.12
C GLU A 208 10.14 9.08 17.35
N VAL A 209 10.56 10.35 17.48
CA VAL A 209 10.12 11.23 18.57
C VAL A 209 8.63 11.50 18.48
N MET A 210 8.12 11.88 17.29
CA MET A 210 6.71 12.20 17.08
C MET A 210 5.77 11.02 17.39
N VAL A 211 6.10 9.83 16.93
CA VAL A 211 5.21 8.67 17.11
C VAL A 211 5.24 8.18 18.56
N ARG A 212 6.38 8.29 19.27
CA ARG A 212 6.47 7.99 20.70
C ARG A 212 5.61 8.94 21.54
N ASP A 213 5.70 10.24 21.28
CA ASP A 213 4.97 11.26 22.04
C ASP A 213 3.46 11.17 21.80
N SER A 214 3.03 10.89 20.58
CA SER A 214 1.60 10.73 20.26
C SER A 214 0.93 9.57 21.02
N LYS A 215 1.59 8.41 21.09
CA LYS A 215 1.04 7.26 21.82
C LYS A 215 1.00 7.48 23.32
N MET A 216 2.02 8.12 23.88
CA MET A 216 1.99 8.53 25.29
C MET A 216 0.84 9.50 25.57
N TYR A 217 0.58 10.42 24.65
CA TYR A 217 -0.56 11.34 24.75
C TYR A 217 -1.90 10.61 24.70
N ARG A 218 -2.07 9.63 23.79
CA ARG A 218 -3.29 8.83 23.67
C ARG A 218 -3.57 7.99 24.92
N ASN A 219 -2.54 7.42 25.52
CA ASN A 219 -2.64 6.60 26.73
C ASN A 219 -2.92 7.44 28.00
N SER A 220 -2.50 8.71 28.04
CA SER A 220 -2.76 9.61 29.17
C SER A 220 -4.14 10.27 29.14
N HIS A 221 -4.87 10.18 28.02
CA HIS A 221 -6.18 10.81 27.84
C HIS A 221 -7.23 9.80 27.33
N PRO A 222 -7.68 8.84 28.16
CA PRO A 222 -8.50 7.70 27.75
C PRO A 222 -9.92 8.03 27.27
N LYS A 223 -10.37 9.30 27.37
CA LYS A 223 -11.71 9.74 26.94
C LYS A 223 -11.99 9.58 25.43
N TYR A 224 -10.99 9.18 24.65
CA TYR A 224 -11.11 8.92 23.21
C TYR A 224 -10.68 7.50 22.80
N ALA A 225 -10.48 6.60 23.77
CA ALA A 225 -10.04 5.22 23.54
C ALA A 225 -11.20 4.23 23.74
N THR A 226 -12.13 4.20 22.80
CA THR A 226 -13.15 3.14 22.73
C THR A 226 -13.24 2.57 21.32
N LEU A 227 -12.53 1.48 21.10
CA LEU A 227 -13.01 0.26 20.42
C LEU A 227 -12.00 -0.86 20.78
N PRO A 228 -12.46 -2.00 21.32
CA PRO A 228 -11.57 -3.07 21.77
C PRO A 228 -11.00 -3.82 20.55
N CYS A 229 -9.68 -3.84 20.43
CA CYS A 229 -9.00 -4.84 19.61
C CYS A 229 -9.18 -6.20 20.31
N VAL A 230 -10.03 -7.04 19.74
CA VAL A 230 -10.21 -8.43 20.15
C VAL A 230 -8.93 -9.18 19.83
N GLY A 231 -8.11 -9.41 20.85
CA GLY A 231 -7.04 -10.40 20.79
C GLY A 231 -7.56 -11.78 21.16
N THR A 232 -6.97 -12.83 20.60
CA THR A 232 -6.65 -14.14 21.20
C THR A 232 -5.95 -15.02 20.13
N PRO A 233 -5.34 -16.17 20.46
CA PRO A 233 -4.07 -16.29 21.15
C PRO A 233 -3.02 -17.07 20.33
N SER A 234 -1.75 -16.87 20.70
CA SER A 234 -0.57 -17.60 20.21
C SER A 234 -0.67 -19.12 20.43
N LYS A 235 -0.39 -19.91 19.38
CA LYS A 235 0.10 -21.29 19.49
C LYS A 235 1.55 -21.35 19.00
N GLN A 236 2.43 -21.80 19.90
CA GLN A 236 3.81 -22.18 19.62
C GLN A 236 3.86 -23.45 18.75
N SER A 237 4.77 -23.49 17.78
CA SER A 237 5.37 -24.75 17.31
C SER A 237 6.72 -24.47 16.64
N ASN A 238 7.71 -25.29 17.02
CA ASN A 238 9.08 -25.31 16.54
C ASN A 238 9.19 -25.91 15.13
N MET A 239 10.11 -25.40 14.29
CA MET A 239 11.32 -26.10 13.83
C MET A 239 11.87 -25.58 12.47
N ALA A 240 13.19 -25.61 12.40
CA ALA A 240 14.08 -25.79 11.24
C ALA A 240 14.38 -24.62 10.26
N ARG A 241 15.66 -24.23 10.26
CA ARG A 241 16.41 -23.53 9.18
C ARG A 241 16.56 -24.43 7.95
N PRO A 242 16.78 -23.88 6.74
CA PRO A 242 18.17 -23.84 6.22
C PRO A 242 18.58 -22.61 5.37
N LEU A 243 19.89 -22.35 5.46
CA LEU A 243 20.92 -21.85 4.53
C LEU A 243 20.60 -20.96 3.30
N LEU A 244 21.26 -19.79 3.36
CA LEU A 244 21.90 -18.93 2.34
C LEU A 244 21.90 -19.37 0.86
N HIS A 245 21.54 -18.42 0.00
CA HIS A 245 22.21 -18.20 -1.29
C HIS A 245 22.32 -16.71 -1.59
N ASP A 246 23.53 -16.30 -1.97
CA ASP A 246 23.92 -14.96 -2.42
C ASP A 246 23.28 -14.60 -3.76
N THR A 247 22.78 -13.37 -3.88
CA THR A 247 22.54 -12.72 -5.18
C THR A 247 23.04 -11.29 -5.16
N ASN A 248 24.02 -11.05 -6.03
CA ASN A 248 24.59 -9.75 -6.36
C ASN A 248 23.52 -8.80 -6.94
N LEU A 249 23.44 -7.58 -6.40
CA LEU A 249 22.62 -6.49 -6.92
C LEU A 249 23.53 -5.49 -7.66
N THR A 250 23.41 -5.47 -8.97
CA THR A 250 23.97 -4.44 -9.84
C THR A 250 23.12 -3.17 -9.73
N ILE A 251 23.75 -2.04 -9.45
CA ILE A 251 23.11 -0.74 -9.29
C ILE A 251 22.97 -0.11 -10.68
N GLU A 252 21.75 -0.02 -11.20
CA GLU A 252 21.42 0.84 -12.35
C GLU A 252 20.82 2.16 -11.85
N GLU A 253 21.33 3.27 -12.38
CA GLU A 253 20.91 4.63 -12.03
C GLU A 253 19.47 4.91 -12.49
N ALA A 254 18.59 5.21 -11.54
CA ALA A 254 17.19 5.56 -11.82
C ALA A 254 17.03 7.05 -12.15
N HIS A 255 16.60 7.33 -13.39
CA HIS A 255 16.04 8.61 -13.83
C HIS A 255 14.63 8.84 -13.23
N PRO A 256 14.16 10.09 -13.10
CA PRO A 256 12.89 10.41 -12.47
C PRO A 256 11.68 9.85 -13.26
N ALA A 257 10.80 9.15 -12.55
CA ALA A 257 9.58 8.56 -13.10
C ALA A 257 8.53 9.63 -13.48
N PRO A 258 7.83 9.49 -14.62
CA PRO A 258 6.73 10.37 -14.98
C PRO A 258 5.49 10.12 -14.11
N ARG A 259 4.66 11.16 -13.94
CA ARG A 259 3.41 11.14 -13.16
C ARG A 259 2.50 9.97 -13.57
N ALA A 260 1.83 9.34 -12.61
CA ALA A 260 0.89 8.23 -12.83
C ALA A 260 -0.24 8.54 -13.83
N SER A 261 -0.61 9.82 -13.99
CA SER A 261 -1.58 10.27 -15.00
C SER A 261 -1.10 10.00 -16.44
N ALA A 262 0.21 10.07 -16.71
CA ALA A 262 0.79 9.82 -18.03
C ALA A 262 0.85 8.32 -18.39
N TYR A 263 0.77 7.43 -17.38
CA TYR A 263 0.65 5.98 -17.62
C TYR A 263 -0.76 5.57 -18.03
N LEU A 264 -1.79 6.24 -17.50
CA LEU A 264 -3.19 5.99 -17.86
C LEU A 264 -3.53 6.48 -19.28
N GLU A 265 -2.88 7.55 -19.75
CA GLU A 265 -3.09 8.10 -21.10
C GLU A 265 -2.47 7.25 -22.21
N LYS A 266 -1.44 6.44 -21.90
CA LYS A 266 -0.84 5.47 -22.84
C LYS A 266 -1.64 4.17 -22.98
N LEU A 267 -2.55 3.88 -22.05
CA LEU A 267 -3.36 2.66 -22.03
C LEU A 267 -4.78 2.86 -22.57
N SER A 268 -5.17 4.08 -22.92
CA SER A 268 -6.51 4.46 -23.40
C SER A 268 -6.57 4.87 -24.88
N GLY A 269 -5.52 4.58 -25.66
CA GLY A 269 -5.54 4.81 -27.11
C GLY A 269 -6.70 4.03 -27.78
N PRO A 270 -7.48 4.66 -28.67
CA PRO A 270 -8.56 3.97 -29.35
C PRO A 270 -8.01 2.81 -30.21
N PRO A 271 -8.72 1.68 -30.32
CA PRO A 271 -8.30 0.59 -31.19
C PRO A 271 -8.21 1.09 -32.63
N SER A 272 -7.05 0.87 -33.25
CA SER A 272 -6.84 1.08 -34.68
C SER A 272 -7.87 0.26 -35.46
N THR A 273 -8.71 0.93 -36.24
CA THR A 273 -9.74 0.32 -37.09
C THR A 273 -9.22 0.01 -38.49
N ASN A 274 -7.90 -0.18 -38.68
CA ASN A 274 -7.34 -0.40 -40.01
C ASN A 274 -7.38 -1.90 -40.38
N PRO A 275 -8.21 -2.33 -41.34
CA PRO A 275 -8.38 -3.75 -41.69
C PRO A 275 -7.26 -4.30 -42.60
N ASN A 276 -6.11 -3.63 -42.68
CA ASN A 276 -5.00 -3.99 -43.59
C ASN A 276 -3.70 -4.41 -42.88
N ASP A 277 -3.69 -4.56 -41.56
CA ASP A 277 -2.52 -5.10 -40.87
C ASP A 277 -2.52 -6.64 -41.00
N GLY A 278 -1.87 -7.10 -42.07
CA GLY A 278 -1.71 -8.49 -42.44
C GLY A 278 -1.03 -9.32 -41.34
N ILE A 279 -1.65 -10.45 -41.04
CA ILE A 279 -1.13 -11.54 -40.22
C ILE A 279 0.10 -12.14 -40.92
N ILE A 280 1.29 -11.94 -40.37
CA ILE A 280 2.48 -12.74 -40.70
C ILE A 280 2.59 -13.85 -39.65
N LEU A 281 2.13 -15.05 -40.02
CA LEU A 281 2.42 -16.29 -39.30
C LEU A 281 3.80 -16.79 -39.73
N GLY A 282 4.80 -16.58 -38.88
CA GLY A 282 6.09 -17.25 -38.98
C GLY A 282 6.03 -18.63 -38.30
N LEU A 283 5.86 -19.69 -39.09
CA LEU A 283 6.16 -21.07 -38.67
C LEU A 283 7.67 -21.31 -38.75
N PRO A 284 8.29 -22.05 -37.80
CA PRO A 284 9.66 -22.47 -37.94
C PRO A 284 9.79 -23.66 -38.89
N ILE A 285 10.71 -23.53 -39.85
CA ILE A 285 11.23 -24.60 -40.69
C ILE A 285 12.16 -25.47 -39.84
N VAL A 286 11.94 -26.78 -39.91
CA VAL A 286 12.83 -27.83 -39.41
C VAL A 286 13.72 -28.23 -40.58
N ASP A 287 15.04 -28.12 -40.42
CA ASP A 287 16.02 -28.69 -41.35
C ASP A 287 16.68 -29.92 -40.70
N GLU A 288 16.82 -30.98 -41.51
CA GLU A 288 17.66 -32.16 -41.31
C GLU A 288 19.16 -31.84 -41.34
#